data_AF-W2CUM9-F1
#
_entry.id   AF-W2CUM9-F1
#
_cell.length_a   1.000
_cell.length_b   1.000
_cell.length_c   1.000
_cell.angle_alpha   90.00
_cell.angle_beta   90.00
_cell.angle_gamma   90.00
#
_symmetry.space_group_name_H-M   'P 1'
#
loop_
_entity.id
_entity.type
_entity.pdbx_description
1 polymer ?
#
loop_
_entity_poly.entity_id
_entity_poly.type
_entity_poly.pdbx_seq_one_letter_code
_entity_poly.pdbx_strand_id
1 'polypeptide(L)'
;MTRILTTICCALALWALTATAARADAKLYARSSALAEGRWVKVRVTDDGIYKLTYDQLRAMGFADPAKVSVHGYGGYILDEDFSHGGYVDDLPATPVYRGADYILFYGRGPIKWTYDRKAGTFTHEVNPYATHGYYFVTDATPTADASTTSTDVTAARDVTVFDDHLLHEVDREFLQKLGQTGSGRDLFGESFSSTLSQTFPFSVPGITGEEGKVTLRFVAYTGVTGAGTVTLAIDGTQLLRGTIPFDNETYTKAHEYVGTSSWRGEKSEAPKVTVAYDKAAAANSFLDYIRLQVRRTLRAYDAPFTFFRDLTSMRSASRFVISGATEAMIVLDVTHPQRVSRMATRRDGSALTFSIPASGDTLREFVLIDPTKTFPTPETVGAVTAQNLHALPQTDMVILSPPAFLSEAERLAAKHRTKRDSI
;
A
#
# COMPACT_ATOMS: atom_id res chain seq x y z
N MET A 1 53.00 -44.24 -9.46
CA MET A 1 52.82 -42.96 -8.74
C MET A 1 52.10 -41.88 -9.56
N THR A 2 52.18 -41.88 -10.89
CA THR A 2 51.65 -40.81 -11.75
C THR A 2 50.12 -40.81 -11.95
N ARG A 3 49.43 -41.95 -11.73
CA ARG A 3 47.96 -42.05 -11.86
C ARG A 3 47.17 -41.70 -10.59
N ILE A 4 47.81 -41.65 -9.42
CA ILE A 4 47.15 -41.32 -8.15
C ILE A 4 47.14 -39.80 -7.91
N LEU A 5 48.15 -39.07 -8.41
CA LEU A 5 48.17 -37.60 -8.33
C LEU A 5 47.14 -36.92 -9.24
N THR A 6 46.81 -37.51 -10.39
CA THR A 6 45.86 -36.91 -11.34
C THR A 6 44.41 -36.98 -10.83
N THR A 7 44.04 -38.04 -10.11
CA THR A 7 42.70 -38.20 -9.56
C THR A 7 42.46 -37.31 -8.33
N ILE A 8 43.50 -37.04 -7.53
CA ILE A 8 43.44 -36.12 -6.39
C ILE A 8 43.35 -34.65 -6.85
N CYS A 9 44.07 -34.27 -7.93
CA CYS A 9 43.97 -32.92 -8.50
C CYS A 9 42.62 -32.65 -9.19
N CYS A 10 42.01 -33.62 -9.87
CA CYS A 10 40.69 -33.43 -10.47
C CYS A 10 39.55 -33.37 -9.43
N ALA A 11 39.69 -34.06 -8.29
CA ALA A 11 38.71 -33.99 -7.19
C ALA A 11 38.78 -32.65 -6.43
N LEU A 12 39.98 -32.09 -6.24
CA LEU A 12 40.16 -30.75 -5.64
C LEU A 12 39.72 -29.62 -6.59
N ALA A 13 39.90 -29.79 -7.90
CA ALA A 13 39.43 -28.83 -8.90
C ALA A 13 37.90 -28.85 -9.06
N LEU A 14 37.24 -30.01 -8.91
CA LEU A 14 35.77 -30.08 -8.95
C LEU A 14 35.09 -29.60 -7.67
N TRP A 15 35.77 -29.62 -6.51
CA TRP A 15 35.26 -29.02 -5.27
C TRP A 15 35.47 -27.51 -5.18
N ALA A 16 36.41 -26.95 -5.95
CA ALA A 16 36.65 -25.52 -6.01
C ALA A 16 35.72 -24.76 -6.99
N LEU A 17 34.88 -25.47 -7.75
CA LEU A 17 34.09 -24.88 -8.86
C LEU A 17 32.56 -24.89 -8.68
N THR A 18 32.01 -25.32 -7.54
CA THR A 18 30.55 -25.26 -7.30
C THR A 18 30.11 -24.46 -6.08
N ALA A 19 31.04 -23.81 -5.36
CA ALA A 19 30.69 -22.71 -4.46
C ALA A 19 30.84 -21.37 -5.19
N THR A 20 30.04 -21.15 -6.24
CA THR A 20 29.61 -19.77 -6.51
C THR A 20 28.74 -19.38 -5.32
N ALA A 21 29.37 -18.96 -4.23
CA ALA A 21 28.71 -18.12 -3.26
C ALA A 21 28.16 -16.97 -4.09
N ALA A 22 26.83 -16.94 -4.27
CA ALA A 22 26.16 -15.77 -4.77
C ALA A 22 26.51 -14.67 -3.76
N ARG A 23 27.60 -13.94 -4.03
CA ARG A 23 27.93 -12.75 -3.27
C ARG A 23 26.80 -11.80 -3.59
N ALA A 24 25.88 -11.68 -2.64
CA ALA A 24 24.99 -10.55 -2.53
C ALA A 24 25.76 -9.28 -2.92
N ASP A 25 25.26 -8.54 -3.91
CA ASP A 25 25.92 -7.33 -4.37
C ASP A 25 26.11 -6.41 -3.17
N ALA A 26 27.37 -6.16 -2.79
CA ALA A 26 27.70 -5.37 -1.61
C ALA A 26 27.25 -3.90 -1.74
N LYS A 27 26.75 -3.48 -2.92
CA LYS A 27 26.09 -2.20 -3.13
C LYS A 27 24.59 -2.22 -2.83
N LEU A 28 23.97 -3.40 -2.86
CA LEU A 28 22.54 -3.57 -2.59
C LEU A 28 22.28 -3.67 -1.09
N TYR A 29 23.14 -4.38 -0.35
CA TYR A 29 22.94 -4.68 1.06
C TYR A 29 23.70 -3.74 2.00
N ALA A 30 23.01 -3.23 3.02
CA ALA A 30 23.62 -2.37 4.03
C ALA A 30 24.58 -3.18 4.92
N ARG A 31 25.69 -2.56 5.32
CA ARG A 31 26.66 -3.18 6.26
C ARG A 31 26.24 -3.04 7.73
N SER A 32 25.40 -2.06 8.03
CA SER A 32 24.93 -1.75 9.37
C SER A 32 23.51 -1.22 9.26
N SER A 33 22.65 -1.58 10.20
CA SER A 33 21.30 -1.04 10.27
C SER A 33 21.28 0.41 10.74
N ALA A 34 20.33 1.19 10.24
CA ALA A 34 19.91 2.46 10.83
C ALA A 34 19.51 2.27 12.30
N LEU A 35 18.92 1.13 12.68
CA LEU A 35 18.53 0.85 14.05
C LEU A 35 19.70 0.42 14.96
N ALA A 36 20.94 0.41 14.46
CA ALA A 36 22.09 -0.11 15.21
C ALA A 36 22.36 0.64 16.53
N GLU A 37 22.02 1.93 16.57
CA GLU A 37 22.20 2.79 17.72
C GLU A 37 21.10 3.86 17.82
N GLY A 38 21.06 4.57 18.95
CA GLY A 38 20.13 5.68 19.16
C GLY A 38 18.77 5.28 19.74
N ARG A 39 17.92 6.29 19.95
CA ARG A 39 16.56 6.12 20.47
C ARG A 39 15.57 5.98 19.32
N TRP A 40 14.82 4.89 19.32
CA TRP A 40 13.81 4.61 18.31
C TRP A 40 12.45 4.42 18.95
N VAL A 41 11.43 5.07 18.40
CA VAL A 41 10.03 4.86 18.77
C VAL A 41 9.27 4.39 17.54
N LYS A 42 8.68 3.20 17.62
CA LYS A 42 7.84 2.63 16.57
C LYS A 42 6.45 3.24 16.64
N VAL A 43 5.96 3.70 15.50
CA VAL A 43 4.60 4.18 15.31
C VAL A 43 3.95 3.43 14.14
N ARG A 44 2.62 3.42 14.10
CA ARG A 44 1.87 2.78 13.03
C ARG A 44 0.74 3.64 12.48
N VAL A 45 0.39 3.39 11.23
CA VAL A 45 -0.66 4.09 10.46
C VAL A 45 -1.64 3.06 9.90
N THR A 46 -2.93 3.42 9.83
CA THR A 46 -3.98 2.50 9.32
C THR A 46 -4.13 2.60 7.82
N ASP A 47 -4.05 3.81 7.27
CA ASP A 47 -4.36 4.11 5.87
C ASP A 47 -3.29 5.00 5.24
N ASP A 48 -3.30 5.10 3.92
CA ASP A 48 -2.56 6.14 3.21
C ASP A 48 -3.05 7.52 3.65
N GLY A 49 -2.12 8.39 4.06
CA GLY A 49 -2.51 9.68 4.60
C GLY A 49 -1.35 10.58 4.98
N ILE A 50 -1.68 11.81 5.33
CA ILE A 50 -0.73 12.75 5.92
C ILE A 50 -0.89 12.72 7.43
N TYR A 51 0.16 12.26 8.11
CA TYR A 51 0.16 12.05 9.55
C TYR A 51 0.94 13.15 10.26
N LYS A 52 0.39 13.63 11.38
CA LYS A 52 0.96 14.71 12.18
C LYS A 52 1.53 14.20 13.49
N LEU A 53 2.77 14.60 13.77
CA LEU A 53 3.41 14.51 15.08
C LEU A 53 3.77 15.91 15.56
N THR A 54 3.12 16.36 16.63
CA THR A 54 3.43 17.63 17.30
C THR A 54 4.74 17.53 18.08
N TYR A 55 5.38 18.66 18.32
CA TYR A 55 6.60 18.70 19.12
C TYR A 55 6.36 18.24 20.56
N ASP A 56 5.15 18.44 21.10
CA ASP A 56 4.76 17.90 22.40
C ASP A 56 4.67 16.37 22.39
N GLN A 57 4.10 15.77 21.35
CA GLN A 57 4.10 14.31 21.17
C GLN A 57 5.53 13.76 21.04
N LEU A 58 6.39 14.44 20.29
CA LEU A 58 7.80 14.06 20.15
C LEU A 58 8.56 14.16 21.48
N ARG A 59 8.31 15.20 22.27
CA ARG A 59 8.84 15.31 23.63
C ARG A 59 8.33 14.21 24.55
N ALA A 60 7.04 13.85 24.46
CA ALA A 60 6.46 12.75 25.22
C ALA A 60 7.05 11.38 24.83
N MET A 61 7.50 11.22 23.57
CA MET A 61 8.29 10.08 23.11
C MET A 61 9.74 10.07 23.62
N GLY A 62 10.17 11.14 24.31
CA GLY A 62 11.49 11.29 24.90
C GLY A 62 12.48 12.09 24.04
N PHE A 63 12.08 12.65 22.90
CA PHE A 63 12.98 13.46 22.07
C PHE A 63 13.11 14.87 22.64
N ALA A 64 14.29 15.20 23.16
CA ALA A 64 14.55 16.49 23.80
C ALA A 64 14.51 17.66 22.80
N ASP A 65 14.97 17.42 21.58
CA ASP A 65 14.98 18.39 20.48
C ASP A 65 14.15 17.86 19.29
N PRO A 66 12.83 18.16 19.25
CA PRO A 66 11.95 17.76 18.16
C PRO A 66 12.39 18.22 16.76
N ALA A 67 13.22 19.27 16.66
CA ALA A 67 13.71 19.76 15.37
C ALA A 67 14.70 18.79 14.70
N LYS A 68 15.36 17.92 15.49
CA LYS A 68 16.28 16.88 15.00
C LYS A 68 15.60 15.56 14.70
N VAL A 69 14.30 15.45 14.95
CA VAL A 69 13.56 14.21 14.73
C VAL A 69 13.40 13.92 13.24
N SER A 70 13.69 12.68 12.87
CA SER A 70 13.49 12.08 11.56
C SER A 70 12.54 10.88 11.67
N VAL A 71 11.92 10.54 10.53
CA VAL A 71 10.97 9.42 10.40
C VAL A 71 11.51 8.47 9.35
N HIS A 72 11.40 7.16 9.59
CA HIS A 72 11.91 6.12 8.71
C HIS A 72 10.91 4.97 8.58
N GLY A 73 10.83 4.33 7.42
CA GLY A 73 9.93 3.19 7.22
C GLY A 73 9.51 2.96 5.78
N TYR A 74 9.09 1.73 5.51
CA TYR A 74 8.53 1.32 4.22
C TYR A 74 7.01 1.57 4.13
N GLY A 75 6.36 1.88 5.27
CA GLY A 75 4.91 1.95 5.35
C GLY A 75 4.28 0.56 5.46
N GLY A 76 3.07 0.39 4.91
CA GLY A 76 2.32 -0.86 4.99
C GLY A 76 2.17 -1.61 3.67
N TYR A 77 2.53 -1.00 2.53
CA TYR A 77 2.47 -1.68 1.24
C TYR A 77 3.28 -2.98 1.28
N ILE A 78 2.75 -4.02 0.62
CA ILE A 78 3.53 -5.23 0.41
C ILE A 78 4.80 -4.89 -0.37
N LEU A 79 5.92 -5.45 0.09
CA LEU A 79 7.19 -5.33 -0.61
C LEU A 79 7.15 -6.22 -1.86
N ASP A 80 7.76 -5.75 -2.95
CA ASP A 80 7.85 -6.54 -4.16
C ASP A 80 8.62 -7.84 -3.88
N GLU A 81 8.05 -8.98 -4.30
CA GLU A 81 8.65 -10.31 -4.09
C GLU A 81 9.85 -10.56 -5.03
N ASP A 82 9.97 -9.75 -6.07
CA ASP A 82 11.12 -9.75 -6.98
C ASP A 82 12.01 -8.53 -6.70
N PHE A 83 13.03 -8.77 -5.86
CA PHE A 83 14.04 -7.78 -5.44
C PHE A 83 14.99 -7.33 -6.57
N SER A 84 14.87 -7.88 -7.78
CA SER A 84 15.62 -7.39 -8.94
C SER A 84 15.00 -6.15 -9.59
N HIS A 85 13.73 -5.86 -9.29
CA HIS A 85 13.09 -4.63 -9.74
C HIS A 85 13.71 -3.42 -9.00
N GLY A 86 14.12 -2.40 -9.77
CA GLY A 86 14.77 -1.22 -9.22
C GLY A 86 13.89 -0.50 -8.21
N GLY A 87 14.45 -0.14 -7.04
CA GLY A 87 13.74 0.55 -5.96
C GLY A 87 13.78 -0.17 -4.62
N TYR A 88 14.27 -1.41 -4.56
CA TYR A 88 14.58 -2.07 -3.29
C TYR A 88 15.61 -1.27 -2.51
N VAL A 89 15.29 -0.98 -1.24
CA VAL A 89 16.19 -0.39 -0.26
C VAL A 89 16.33 -1.41 0.84
N ASP A 90 17.56 -1.86 1.11
CA ASP A 90 17.81 -3.02 1.99
C ASP A 90 17.60 -2.74 3.47
N ASP A 91 17.96 -1.55 3.92
CA ASP A 91 17.83 -1.11 5.30
C ASP A 91 16.78 0.00 5.43
N LEU A 92 16.41 0.35 6.65
CA LEU A 92 15.30 1.24 6.94
C LEU A 92 15.43 2.62 6.23
N PRO A 93 14.53 2.96 5.29
CA PRO A 93 14.67 4.19 4.50
C PRO A 93 14.11 5.40 5.23
N ALA A 94 14.76 6.55 5.04
CA ALA A 94 14.25 7.84 5.50
C ALA A 94 12.94 8.21 4.78
N THR A 95 11.96 8.68 5.56
CA THR A 95 10.69 9.24 5.10
C THR A 95 10.78 10.76 5.20
N PRO A 96 10.70 11.49 4.07
CA PRO A 96 10.77 12.94 4.11
C PRO A 96 9.59 13.55 4.88
N VAL A 97 9.89 14.57 5.68
CA VAL A 97 8.91 15.27 6.51
C VAL A 97 8.75 16.72 6.08
N TYR A 98 7.52 17.24 6.13
CA TYR A 98 7.29 18.68 6.11
C TYR A 98 7.29 19.20 7.54
N ARG A 99 8.13 20.19 7.85
CA ARG A 99 8.17 20.81 9.19
C ARG A 99 7.32 22.07 9.22
N GLY A 100 6.34 22.07 10.10
CA GLY A 100 5.62 23.26 10.53
C GLY A 100 6.34 23.98 11.67
N ALA A 101 5.64 24.92 12.30
CA ALA A 101 6.20 25.68 13.42
C ALA A 101 6.45 24.81 14.67
N ASP A 102 5.54 23.89 14.97
CA ASP A 102 5.52 23.08 16.19
C ASP A 102 5.11 21.61 15.90
N TYR A 103 5.24 21.16 14.66
CA TYR A 103 4.93 19.80 14.25
C TYR A 103 5.73 19.36 13.02
N ILE A 104 5.71 18.05 12.77
CA ILE A 104 6.10 17.44 11.51
C ILE A 104 4.89 16.76 10.86
N LEU A 105 4.82 16.80 9.54
CA LEU A 105 3.92 16.00 8.71
C LEU A 105 4.73 15.02 7.89
N PHE A 106 4.22 13.81 7.69
CA PHE A 106 4.81 12.86 6.76
C PHE A 106 3.71 12.11 6.01
N TYR A 107 4.04 11.64 4.80
CA TYR A 107 3.18 10.74 4.05
C TYR A 107 3.35 9.32 4.60
N GLY A 108 2.32 8.85 5.30
CA GLY A 108 2.21 7.48 5.76
C GLY A 108 1.50 6.63 4.72
N ARG A 109 2.05 5.46 4.39
CA ARG A 109 1.41 4.45 3.55
C ARG A 109 0.79 3.36 4.43
N GLY A 110 -0.50 3.11 4.24
CA GLY A 110 -1.25 2.02 4.85
C GLY A 110 -0.94 0.67 4.20
N PRO A 111 -1.73 -0.38 4.48
CA PRO A 111 -1.51 -1.73 3.97
C PRO A 111 -2.03 -1.97 2.54
N ILE A 112 -2.72 -1.00 1.93
CA ILE A 112 -3.38 -1.15 0.62
C ILE A 112 -2.63 -0.34 -0.43
N LYS A 113 -1.96 -1.01 -1.38
CA LYS A 113 -1.21 -0.38 -2.46
C LYS A 113 -2.11 -0.18 -3.68
N TRP A 114 -2.21 1.05 -4.18
CA TRP A 114 -2.89 1.35 -5.44
C TRP A 114 -1.95 1.43 -6.64
N THR A 115 -2.37 0.89 -7.78
CA THR A 115 -1.68 0.98 -9.07
C THR A 115 -2.70 1.27 -10.18
N TYR A 116 -2.31 2.06 -11.19
CA TYR A 116 -3.13 2.25 -12.39
C TYR A 116 -2.73 1.26 -13.49
N ASP A 117 -3.62 0.31 -13.80
CA ASP A 117 -3.45 -0.56 -14.95
C ASP A 117 -3.85 0.21 -16.22
N ARG A 118 -2.86 0.60 -17.02
CA ARG A 118 -3.07 1.32 -18.28
C ARG A 118 -3.78 0.50 -19.36
N LYS A 119 -3.63 -0.83 -19.36
CA LYS A 119 -4.25 -1.71 -20.35
C LYS A 119 -5.73 -1.88 -20.03
N ALA A 120 -6.07 -2.13 -18.77
CA ALA A 120 -7.46 -2.20 -18.31
C ALA A 120 -8.12 -0.81 -18.18
N GLY A 121 -7.30 0.23 -18.04
CA GLY A 121 -7.74 1.60 -17.77
C GLY A 121 -8.39 1.74 -16.39
N THR A 122 -7.94 0.98 -15.39
CA THR A 122 -8.55 0.90 -14.06
C THR A 122 -7.51 1.02 -12.95
N PHE A 123 -7.86 1.67 -11.85
CA PHE A 123 -7.11 1.56 -10.60
C PHE A 123 -7.34 0.20 -9.94
N THR A 124 -6.26 -0.50 -9.60
CA THR A 124 -6.23 -1.78 -8.88
C THR A 124 -5.58 -1.59 -7.52
N HIS A 125 -6.09 -2.27 -6.50
CA HIS A 125 -5.44 -2.33 -5.19
C HIS A 125 -4.76 -3.68 -5.00
N GLU A 126 -3.79 -3.71 -4.10
CA GLU A 126 -3.14 -4.91 -3.57
C GLU A 126 -3.07 -4.76 -2.05
N VAL A 127 -3.75 -5.62 -1.31
CA VAL A 127 -3.73 -5.63 0.16
C VAL A 127 -2.50 -6.40 0.63
N ASN A 128 -1.80 -5.88 1.65
CA ASN A 128 -0.72 -6.60 2.31
C ASN A 128 -1.27 -7.73 3.20
N PRO A 129 -1.09 -9.01 2.86
CA PRO A 129 -1.65 -10.12 3.62
C PRO A 129 -0.90 -10.39 4.93
N TYR A 130 0.21 -9.69 5.18
CA TYR A 130 1.08 -9.88 6.34
C TYR A 130 1.02 -8.72 7.35
N ALA A 131 0.32 -7.63 7.03
CA ALA A 131 0.24 -6.47 7.89
C ALA A 131 -1.11 -5.76 7.75
N THR A 132 -1.72 -5.42 8.88
CA THR A 132 -2.93 -4.61 8.95
C THR A 132 -2.65 -3.11 9.14
N HIS A 133 -1.38 -2.71 9.19
CA HIS A 133 -0.94 -1.35 9.42
C HIS A 133 0.37 -1.07 8.68
N GLY A 134 0.63 0.19 8.35
CA GLY A 134 1.95 0.66 7.96
C GLY A 134 2.80 1.02 9.18
N TYR A 135 4.10 0.74 9.13
CA TYR A 135 5.00 0.96 10.26
C TYR A 135 6.11 1.95 9.93
N TYR A 136 6.36 2.84 10.90
CA TYR A 136 7.40 3.85 10.85
C TYR A 136 8.15 3.89 12.18
N PHE A 137 9.36 4.42 12.14
CA PHE A 137 10.24 4.57 13.29
C PHE A 137 10.70 6.02 13.37
N VAL A 138 10.56 6.59 14.56
CA VAL A 138 10.90 7.98 14.88
C VAL A 138 12.20 7.99 15.68
N THR A 139 13.15 8.86 15.31
CA THR A 139 14.48 8.95 15.94
C THR A 139 15.07 10.36 15.83
N ASP A 140 15.99 10.70 16.72
CA ASP A 140 16.89 11.85 16.63
C ASP A 140 18.36 11.46 16.38
N ALA A 141 18.62 10.16 16.13
CA ALA A 141 19.95 9.61 15.94
C ALA A 141 20.45 9.64 14.48
N THR A 142 19.60 10.03 13.54
CA THR A 142 19.94 10.13 12.12
C THR A 142 19.65 11.54 11.58
N PRO A 143 20.30 11.97 10.48
CA PRO A 143 19.98 13.23 9.83
C PRO A 143 18.49 13.35 9.49
N THR A 144 17.97 14.57 9.54
CA THR A 144 16.61 14.85 9.08
C THR A 144 16.51 14.76 7.57
N ALA A 145 15.38 14.24 7.07
CA ALA A 145 15.02 14.28 5.67
C ALA A 145 13.84 15.25 5.53
N ASP A 146 14.12 16.51 5.24
CA ASP A 146 13.05 17.51 5.08
C ASP A 146 12.58 17.53 3.63
N ALA A 147 11.27 17.65 3.42
CA ALA A 147 10.66 17.69 2.10
C ALA A 147 11.24 18.89 1.30
N SER A 148 11.93 18.58 0.21
CA SER A 148 12.53 19.60 -0.65
C SER A 148 11.47 20.43 -1.36
N THR A 149 11.84 21.55 -1.97
CA THR A 149 10.91 22.31 -2.82
C THR A 149 11.14 21.98 -4.30
N THR A 150 10.09 21.62 -5.02
CA THR A 150 10.10 21.37 -6.46
C THR A 150 9.63 22.62 -7.20
N SER A 151 10.47 23.16 -8.09
CA SER A 151 10.09 24.26 -8.98
C SER A 151 9.01 23.83 -9.99
N THR A 152 8.22 24.80 -10.43
CA THR A 152 7.06 24.60 -11.32
C THR A 152 7.11 25.53 -12.51
N ASP A 153 8.31 25.92 -12.94
CA ASP A 153 8.55 26.74 -14.13
C ASP A 153 8.39 25.90 -15.40
N VAL A 154 7.15 25.50 -15.65
CA VAL A 154 6.75 24.67 -16.78
C VAL A 154 5.61 25.37 -17.50
N THR A 155 5.76 25.54 -18.81
CA THR A 155 4.67 25.96 -19.68
C THR A 155 3.70 24.79 -19.83
N ALA A 156 2.56 24.88 -19.14
CA ALA A 156 1.51 23.88 -19.24
C ALA A 156 0.73 24.00 -20.55
N ALA A 157 0.25 22.87 -21.06
CA ALA A 157 -0.59 22.80 -22.27
C ALA A 157 -2.09 22.77 -21.95
N ARG A 158 -2.46 22.49 -20.69
CA ARG A 158 -3.85 22.37 -20.24
C ARG A 158 -4.01 22.72 -18.77
N ASP A 159 -5.25 23.07 -18.40
CA ASP A 159 -5.67 23.24 -17.01
C ASP A 159 -6.35 22.00 -16.46
N VAL A 160 -5.97 21.60 -15.26
CA VAL A 160 -6.58 20.51 -14.49
C VAL A 160 -7.44 21.13 -13.39
N THR A 161 -8.76 21.12 -13.61
CA THR A 161 -9.78 21.55 -12.63
C THR A 161 -10.61 20.38 -12.11
N VAL A 162 -10.35 19.18 -12.62
CA VAL A 162 -10.96 17.90 -12.24
C VAL A 162 -9.86 16.84 -12.20
N PHE A 163 -9.94 15.90 -11.27
CA PHE A 163 -8.91 14.89 -11.04
C PHE A 163 -9.51 13.48 -10.97
N ASP A 164 -8.67 12.48 -11.23
CA ASP A 164 -9.02 11.06 -11.08
C ASP A 164 -8.92 10.64 -9.62
N ASP A 165 -9.95 9.98 -9.12
CA ASP A 165 -10.00 9.44 -7.77
C ASP A 165 -10.46 7.98 -7.79
N HIS A 166 -10.11 7.27 -6.72
CA HIS A 166 -10.49 5.88 -6.53
C HIS A 166 -10.92 5.63 -5.09
N LEU A 167 -11.94 4.80 -4.92
CA LEU A 167 -12.48 4.40 -3.62
C LEU A 167 -12.63 2.88 -3.58
N LEU A 168 -12.55 2.34 -2.38
CA LEU A 168 -12.62 0.92 -2.09
C LEU A 168 -13.54 0.66 -0.92
N HIS A 169 -14.40 -0.35 -1.07
CA HIS A 169 -14.98 -1.09 0.03
C HIS A 169 -14.48 -2.51 -0.06
N GLU A 170 -13.70 -2.94 0.93
CA GLU A 170 -13.15 -4.28 1.07
C GLU A 170 -12.92 -4.55 2.55
N VAL A 171 -13.17 -5.78 2.97
CA VAL A 171 -13.09 -6.20 4.37
C VAL A 171 -12.51 -7.61 4.42
N ASP A 172 -11.30 -7.74 4.95
CA ASP A 172 -10.60 -9.03 5.03
C ASP A 172 -10.89 -9.77 6.35
N ARG A 173 -11.87 -10.67 6.36
CA ARG A 173 -12.29 -11.36 7.60
C ARG A 173 -12.51 -12.85 7.45
N GLU A 174 -13.03 -13.28 6.30
CA GLU A 174 -13.49 -14.64 6.08
C GLU A 174 -12.51 -15.40 5.18
N PHE A 175 -12.11 -16.59 5.63
CA PHE A 175 -11.40 -17.54 4.79
C PHE A 175 -12.41 -18.49 4.13
N LEU A 176 -12.18 -18.86 2.87
CA LEU A 176 -12.97 -19.92 2.27
C LEU A 176 -12.55 -21.26 2.87
N GLN A 177 -13.49 -21.92 3.54
CA GLN A 177 -13.26 -23.22 4.14
C GLN A 177 -14.20 -24.28 3.57
N LYS A 178 -13.67 -25.49 3.42
CA LYS A 178 -14.42 -26.72 3.19
C LYS A 178 -13.88 -27.74 4.19
N LEU A 179 -14.78 -28.51 4.81
CA LEU A 179 -14.40 -29.42 5.90
C LEU A 179 -13.25 -30.35 5.46
N GLY A 180 -12.16 -30.37 6.23
CA GLY A 180 -10.98 -31.18 5.95
C GLY A 180 -10.03 -30.62 4.87
N GLN A 181 -10.22 -29.38 4.41
CA GLN A 181 -9.36 -28.73 3.41
C GLN A 181 -8.71 -27.45 3.97
N THR A 182 -7.61 -27.02 3.35
CA THR A 182 -6.93 -25.75 3.67
C THR A 182 -7.76 -24.53 3.24
N GLY A 183 -7.51 -23.35 3.82
CA GLY A 183 -8.24 -22.10 3.53
C GLY A 183 -7.95 -21.50 2.14
N SER A 184 -8.47 -20.31 1.84
CA SER A 184 -8.28 -19.57 0.58
C SER A 184 -6.86 -19.05 0.33
N GLY A 185 -5.90 -19.29 1.23
CA GLY A 185 -4.54 -18.80 1.09
C GLY A 185 -4.42 -17.34 1.53
N ARG A 186 -3.92 -16.47 0.64
CA ARG A 186 -3.77 -15.02 0.89
C ARG A 186 -5.07 -14.24 0.70
N ASP A 187 -6.03 -14.82 0.00
CA ASP A 187 -7.32 -14.17 -0.26
C ASP A 187 -8.22 -14.31 0.96
N LEU A 188 -8.66 -13.17 1.46
CA LEU A 188 -9.68 -13.03 2.48
C LEU A 188 -10.91 -12.35 1.87
N PHE A 189 -12.06 -12.55 2.49
CA PHE A 189 -13.33 -12.04 1.99
C PHE A 189 -14.13 -11.36 3.10
N GLY A 190 -15.08 -10.54 2.70
CA GLY A 190 -15.88 -9.69 3.58
C GLY A 190 -17.25 -10.25 3.87
N GLU A 191 -18.28 -9.46 3.56
CA GLU A 191 -19.65 -9.68 4.00
C GLU A 191 -20.25 -10.96 3.40
N SER A 192 -20.91 -11.75 4.24
CA SER A 192 -21.60 -12.97 3.82
C SER A 192 -22.94 -12.66 3.15
N PHE A 193 -23.20 -13.32 2.03
CA PHE A 193 -24.47 -13.31 1.29
C PHE A 193 -25.22 -14.65 1.45
N SER A 194 -24.98 -15.38 2.54
CA SER A 194 -25.67 -16.64 2.83
C SER A 194 -27.12 -16.47 3.26
N SER A 195 -27.44 -15.36 3.95
CA SER A 195 -28.77 -15.05 4.50
C SER A 195 -29.27 -13.66 4.12
N THR A 196 -28.42 -12.64 4.20
CA THR A 196 -28.72 -11.29 3.70
C THR A 196 -28.28 -11.16 2.26
N LEU A 197 -29.20 -11.44 1.35
CA LEU A 197 -28.98 -11.50 -0.10
C LEU A 197 -28.82 -10.15 -0.80
N SER A 198 -29.13 -9.05 -0.13
CA SER A 198 -29.00 -7.70 -0.69
C SER A 198 -28.45 -6.79 0.40
N GLN A 199 -27.32 -6.14 0.12
CA GLN A 199 -26.61 -5.29 1.05
C GLN A 199 -26.20 -3.98 0.37
N THR A 200 -26.26 -2.88 1.11
CA THR A 200 -25.91 -1.55 0.61
C THR A 200 -24.66 -1.04 1.32
N PHE A 201 -23.69 -0.58 0.53
CA PHE A 201 -22.38 -0.12 0.94
C PHE A 201 -22.30 1.40 0.73
N PRO A 202 -22.10 2.19 1.80
CA PRO A 202 -22.03 3.63 1.69
C PRO A 202 -20.67 4.07 1.14
N PHE A 203 -20.69 5.02 0.20
CA PHE A 203 -19.52 5.77 -0.23
C PHE A 203 -19.75 7.26 -0.03
N SER A 204 -18.67 8.01 0.21
CA SER A 204 -18.69 9.47 0.21
C SER A 204 -17.71 9.96 -0.85
N VAL A 205 -18.22 10.68 -1.84
CA VAL A 205 -17.44 11.23 -2.96
C VAL A 205 -17.74 12.72 -3.15
N PRO A 206 -17.39 13.59 -2.19
CA PRO A 206 -17.63 15.03 -2.34
C PRO A 206 -16.95 15.57 -3.59
N GLY A 207 -17.68 16.37 -4.36
CA GLY A 207 -17.23 16.97 -5.61
C GLY A 207 -17.14 16.02 -6.79
N ILE A 208 -17.76 14.83 -6.72
CA ILE A 208 -17.91 13.95 -7.89
C ILE A 208 -18.58 14.71 -9.04
N THR A 209 -18.11 14.48 -10.28
CA THR A 209 -18.66 15.09 -11.49
C THR A 209 -19.51 14.11 -12.30
N GLY A 210 -20.25 14.63 -13.28
CA GLY A 210 -20.99 13.82 -14.26
C GLY A 210 -20.12 13.06 -15.26
N GLU A 211 -18.80 13.31 -15.29
CA GLU A 211 -17.87 12.60 -16.18
C GLU A 211 -17.91 11.09 -15.95
N GLU A 212 -17.60 10.31 -16.98
CA GLU A 212 -17.62 8.85 -16.91
C GLU A 212 -16.66 8.33 -15.83
N GLY A 213 -17.21 7.56 -14.88
CA GLY A 213 -16.45 6.75 -13.93
C GLY A 213 -16.48 5.27 -14.29
N LYS A 214 -15.92 4.43 -13.43
CA LYS A 214 -16.03 2.97 -13.49
C LYS A 214 -16.39 2.40 -12.13
N VAL A 215 -17.13 1.30 -12.14
CA VAL A 215 -17.37 0.47 -10.96
C VAL A 215 -16.88 -0.94 -11.24
N THR A 216 -16.18 -1.53 -10.27
CA THR A 216 -15.75 -2.92 -10.29
C THR A 216 -16.30 -3.65 -9.08
N LEU A 217 -16.82 -4.86 -9.30
CA LEU A 217 -17.24 -5.80 -8.25
C LEU A 217 -16.41 -7.08 -8.38
N ARG A 218 -15.88 -7.56 -7.26
CA ARG A 218 -15.43 -8.95 -7.10
C ARG A 218 -16.29 -9.65 -6.05
N PHE A 219 -16.81 -10.81 -6.40
CA PHE A 219 -17.69 -11.60 -5.53
C PHE A 219 -17.40 -13.08 -5.71
N VAL A 220 -17.45 -13.84 -4.63
CA VAL A 220 -17.24 -15.29 -4.67
C VAL A 220 -18.46 -16.02 -4.11
N ALA A 221 -18.78 -17.18 -4.69
CA ALA A 221 -19.78 -18.09 -4.14
C ALA A 221 -19.53 -19.54 -4.56
N TYR A 222 -19.91 -20.48 -3.71
CA TYR A 222 -20.04 -21.88 -4.05
C TYR A 222 -21.51 -22.28 -4.15
N THR A 223 -21.91 -22.55 -5.37
CA THR A 223 -23.30 -22.82 -5.77
C THR A 223 -23.66 -24.31 -5.72
N GLY A 224 -22.67 -25.21 -5.60
CA GLY A 224 -22.90 -26.65 -5.57
C GLY A 224 -23.67 -27.17 -6.80
N VAL A 225 -24.47 -28.20 -6.58
CA VAL A 225 -25.36 -28.81 -7.60
C VAL A 225 -26.70 -28.08 -7.76
N THR A 226 -26.94 -26.98 -7.05
CA THR A 226 -28.25 -26.30 -7.01
C THR A 226 -28.40 -25.22 -8.11
N GLY A 227 -27.68 -25.37 -9.23
CA GLY A 227 -27.71 -24.44 -10.38
C GLY A 227 -26.81 -23.21 -10.24
N ALA A 228 -26.70 -22.42 -11.31
CA ALA A 228 -25.94 -21.17 -11.28
C ALA A 228 -26.59 -20.11 -10.37
N GLY A 229 -25.80 -19.20 -9.82
CA GLY A 229 -26.29 -18.02 -9.10
C GLY A 229 -26.00 -16.74 -9.89
N THR A 230 -26.73 -15.67 -9.60
CA THR A 230 -26.57 -14.34 -10.19
C THR A 230 -26.19 -13.34 -9.10
N VAL A 231 -25.11 -12.59 -9.34
CA VAL A 231 -24.75 -11.41 -8.55
C VAL A 231 -24.97 -10.14 -9.38
N THR A 232 -25.48 -9.09 -8.76
CA THR A 232 -25.68 -7.78 -9.39
C THR A 232 -25.10 -6.66 -8.53
N LEU A 233 -24.70 -5.58 -9.19
CA LEU A 233 -24.38 -4.31 -8.53
C LEU A 233 -25.22 -3.20 -9.16
N ALA A 234 -25.89 -2.44 -8.30
CA ALA A 234 -26.63 -1.24 -8.67
C ALA A 234 -26.13 -0.03 -7.89
N ILE A 235 -26.14 1.15 -8.51
CA ILE A 235 -25.88 2.42 -7.85
C ILE A 235 -27.13 3.28 -7.97
N ASP A 236 -27.64 3.76 -6.83
CA ASP A 236 -28.85 4.59 -6.75
C ASP A 236 -30.04 3.98 -7.53
N GLY A 237 -30.19 2.65 -7.45
CA GLY A 237 -31.25 1.89 -8.10
C GLY A 237 -31.00 1.53 -9.57
N THR A 238 -29.94 2.05 -10.20
CA THR A 238 -29.56 1.68 -11.57
C THR A 238 -28.57 0.53 -11.57
N GLN A 239 -28.97 -0.62 -12.13
CA GLN A 239 -28.07 -1.78 -12.25
C GLN A 239 -26.95 -1.51 -13.27
N LEU A 240 -25.70 -1.64 -12.84
CA LEU A 240 -24.51 -1.44 -13.67
C LEU A 240 -23.78 -2.75 -14.01
N LEU A 241 -23.90 -3.76 -13.15
CA LEU A 241 -23.27 -5.06 -13.33
C LEU A 241 -24.28 -6.19 -13.07
N ARG A 242 -24.12 -7.26 -13.83
CA ARG A 242 -24.78 -8.56 -13.65
C ARG A 242 -23.79 -9.66 -14.01
N GLY A 243 -23.53 -10.56 -13.07
CA GLY A 243 -22.59 -11.66 -13.18
C GLY A 243 -23.25 -12.99 -12.89
N THR A 244 -22.80 -14.03 -13.59
CA THR A 244 -23.22 -15.42 -13.33
C THR A 244 -22.09 -16.13 -12.59
N ILE A 245 -22.41 -16.71 -11.45
CA ILE A 245 -21.57 -17.69 -10.76
C ILE A 245 -22.03 -19.08 -11.24
N PRO A 246 -21.18 -19.84 -11.96
CA PRO A 246 -21.57 -21.14 -12.51
C PRO A 246 -21.90 -22.14 -11.39
N PHE A 247 -22.65 -23.20 -11.74
CA PHE A 247 -22.79 -24.34 -10.85
C PHE A 247 -21.48 -25.16 -10.83
N ASP A 248 -21.19 -25.82 -9.71
CA ASP A 248 -20.01 -26.69 -9.61
C ASP A 248 -20.22 -27.81 -8.60
N ASN A 249 -19.78 -29.01 -8.94
CA ASN A 249 -19.80 -30.20 -8.10
C ASN A 249 -18.39 -30.74 -7.79
N GLU A 250 -17.34 -30.03 -8.18
CA GLU A 250 -15.97 -30.46 -7.98
C GLU A 250 -15.57 -30.45 -6.50
N THR A 251 -14.76 -31.45 -6.12
CA THR A 251 -14.42 -31.70 -4.72
C THR A 251 -13.51 -30.61 -4.14
N TYR A 252 -12.62 -30.05 -4.97
CA TYR A 252 -11.61 -29.08 -4.55
C TYR A 252 -11.96 -27.62 -4.85
N THR A 253 -13.07 -27.36 -5.56
CA THR A 253 -13.56 -26.00 -5.71
C THR A 253 -14.14 -25.50 -4.38
N LYS A 254 -13.59 -24.39 -3.90
CA LYS A 254 -14.06 -23.69 -2.70
C LYS A 254 -15.14 -22.66 -3.02
N ALA A 255 -15.00 -21.97 -4.14
CA ALA A 255 -15.94 -21.02 -4.70
C ALA A 255 -15.56 -20.72 -6.15
N HIS A 256 -16.51 -20.15 -6.90
CA HIS A 256 -16.24 -19.47 -8.15
C HIS A 256 -16.27 -17.96 -7.94
N GLU A 257 -15.47 -17.27 -8.74
CA GLU A 257 -15.32 -15.83 -8.75
C GLU A 257 -16.13 -15.21 -9.90
N TYR A 258 -16.79 -14.10 -9.59
CA TYR A 258 -17.19 -13.11 -10.57
C TYR A 258 -16.38 -11.84 -10.35
N VAL A 259 -15.72 -11.36 -11.42
CA VAL A 259 -15.19 -10.00 -11.51
C VAL A 259 -15.82 -9.30 -12.70
N GLY A 260 -16.44 -8.16 -12.45
CA GLY A 260 -17.06 -7.34 -13.48
C GLY A 260 -16.66 -5.88 -13.31
N THR A 261 -16.36 -5.21 -14.43
CA THR A 261 -16.16 -3.75 -14.48
C THR A 261 -17.13 -3.14 -15.49
N SER A 262 -17.77 -2.04 -15.12
CA SER A 262 -18.71 -1.31 -15.98
C SER A 262 -18.51 0.20 -15.87
N SER A 263 -18.85 0.93 -16.94
CA SER A 263 -18.85 2.39 -16.94
C SER A 263 -20.00 2.92 -16.07
N TRP A 264 -19.72 3.93 -15.26
CA TRP A 264 -20.72 4.67 -14.49
C TRP A 264 -20.91 6.06 -15.10
N ARG A 265 -21.98 6.22 -15.86
CA ARG A 265 -22.30 7.44 -16.64
C ARG A 265 -23.46 8.21 -16.00
N GLY A 266 -23.60 9.48 -16.38
CA GLY A 266 -24.69 10.35 -15.95
C GLY A 266 -24.39 11.09 -14.66
N GLU A 267 -25.41 11.80 -14.17
CA GLU A 267 -25.39 12.52 -12.90
C GLU A 267 -25.18 11.57 -11.72
N LYS A 268 -24.39 12.01 -10.74
CA LYS A 268 -23.98 11.18 -9.60
C LYS A 268 -24.21 11.93 -8.30
N SER A 269 -24.70 11.21 -7.29
CA SER A 269 -24.77 11.71 -5.91
C SER A 269 -23.36 11.75 -5.31
N GLU A 270 -23.08 12.75 -4.46
CA GLU A 270 -21.87 12.75 -3.61
C GLU A 270 -21.92 11.65 -2.53
N ALA A 271 -23.07 11.04 -2.30
CA ALA A 271 -23.26 9.89 -1.40
C ALA A 271 -24.00 8.76 -2.15
N PRO A 272 -23.34 8.08 -3.11
CA PRO A 272 -24.01 7.06 -3.92
C PRO A 272 -24.32 5.82 -3.06
N LYS A 273 -25.53 5.26 -3.24
CA LYS A 273 -25.94 4.02 -2.58
C LYS A 273 -25.57 2.83 -3.46
N VAL A 274 -24.44 2.20 -3.18
CA VAL A 274 -23.98 1.02 -3.93
C VAL A 274 -24.60 -0.22 -3.31
N THR A 275 -25.44 -0.92 -4.05
CA THR A 275 -26.13 -2.13 -3.59
C THR A 275 -25.64 -3.34 -4.37
N VAL A 276 -25.18 -4.36 -3.64
CA VAL A 276 -24.87 -5.68 -4.21
C VAL A 276 -25.99 -6.63 -3.83
N ALA A 277 -26.46 -7.41 -4.79
CA ALA A 277 -27.45 -8.46 -4.54
C ALA A 277 -27.02 -9.79 -5.13
N TYR A 278 -27.34 -10.88 -4.43
CA TYR A 278 -27.09 -12.25 -4.84
C TYR A 278 -28.39 -13.05 -4.77
N ASP A 279 -28.73 -13.81 -5.80
CA ASP A 279 -30.06 -14.43 -5.93
C ASP A 279 -30.20 -15.80 -5.24
N LYS A 280 -29.15 -16.30 -4.58
CA LYS A 280 -29.10 -17.67 -4.08
C LYS A 280 -28.84 -17.76 -2.57
N ALA A 281 -29.92 -17.99 -1.84
CA ALA A 281 -29.90 -18.25 -0.40
C ALA A 281 -29.09 -19.49 -0.03
N ALA A 282 -28.45 -19.45 1.13
CA ALA A 282 -27.70 -20.55 1.73
C ALA A 282 -26.60 -21.17 0.83
N ALA A 283 -26.14 -20.45 -0.20
CA ALA A 283 -24.94 -20.84 -0.93
C ALA A 283 -23.73 -20.77 0.02
N ALA A 284 -22.94 -21.84 0.05
CA ALA A 284 -21.71 -21.84 0.81
C ALA A 284 -20.71 -20.85 0.21
N ASN A 285 -19.81 -20.33 1.03
CA ASN A 285 -18.72 -19.46 0.58
C ASN A 285 -19.17 -18.26 -0.28
N SER A 286 -20.37 -17.73 -0.01
CA SER A 286 -20.96 -16.57 -0.67
C SER A 286 -20.53 -15.29 0.04
N PHE A 287 -19.50 -14.62 -0.50
CA PHE A 287 -18.90 -13.45 0.12
C PHE A 287 -18.62 -12.34 -0.89
N LEU A 288 -18.81 -11.09 -0.44
CA LEU A 288 -18.22 -9.94 -1.11
C LEU A 288 -16.70 -9.98 -0.90
N ASP A 289 -15.95 -9.73 -1.96
CA ASP A 289 -14.52 -9.47 -1.86
C ASP A 289 -14.33 -7.95 -1.77
N TYR A 290 -14.53 -7.25 -2.89
CA TYR A 290 -14.44 -5.80 -2.93
C TYR A 290 -15.40 -5.14 -3.92
N ILE A 291 -15.61 -3.84 -3.66
CA ILE A 291 -16.19 -2.87 -4.59
C ILE A 291 -15.16 -1.76 -4.81
N ARG A 292 -14.82 -1.49 -6.07
CA ARG A 292 -14.01 -0.33 -6.45
C ARG A 292 -14.84 0.69 -7.21
N LEU A 293 -14.68 1.97 -6.85
CA LEU A 293 -15.15 3.09 -7.64
C LEU A 293 -13.95 3.83 -8.22
N GLN A 294 -14.00 4.17 -9.50
CA GLN A 294 -13.10 5.13 -10.14
C GLN A 294 -13.94 6.27 -10.67
N VAL A 295 -13.61 7.49 -10.27
CA VAL A 295 -14.47 8.67 -10.47
C VAL A 295 -13.64 9.90 -10.82
N ARG A 296 -14.33 10.92 -11.32
CA ARG A 296 -13.76 12.25 -11.57
C ARG A 296 -14.32 13.20 -10.52
N ARG A 297 -13.45 13.97 -9.87
CA ARG A 297 -13.82 14.94 -8.84
C ARG A 297 -13.33 16.33 -9.18
N THR A 298 -14.08 17.37 -8.82
CA THR A 298 -13.61 18.76 -8.92
C THR A 298 -12.37 18.96 -8.07
N LEU A 299 -11.34 19.60 -8.63
CA LEU A 299 -10.13 19.95 -7.90
C LEU A 299 -10.35 21.23 -7.10
N ARG A 300 -10.58 21.06 -5.79
CA ARG A 300 -10.84 22.13 -4.84
C ARG A 300 -10.34 21.76 -3.45
N ALA A 301 -10.25 22.75 -2.56
CA ALA A 301 -10.17 22.49 -1.13
C ALA A 301 -11.49 21.87 -0.63
N TYR A 302 -11.37 20.79 0.14
CA TYR A 302 -12.47 20.11 0.81
C TYR A 302 -12.39 20.36 2.31
N ASP A 303 -13.46 20.06 3.05
CA ASP A 303 -13.46 20.11 4.51
C ASP A 303 -12.73 18.89 5.11
N ALA A 304 -11.45 18.77 4.78
CA ALA A 304 -10.56 17.69 5.19
C ALA A 304 -9.13 18.24 5.35
N PRO A 305 -8.30 17.67 6.24
CA PRO A 305 -6.92 18.12 6.44
C PRO A 305 -6.03 17.91 5.22
N PHE A 306 -6.39 16.94 4.38
CA PHE A 306 -5.70 16.69 3.13
C PHE A 306 -6.64 16.10 2.07
N THR A 307 -6.26 16.22 0.79
CA THR A 307 -6.95 15.57 -0.33
C THR A 307 -5.91 15.12 -1.35
N PHE A 308 -5.86 13.81 -1.61
CA PHE A 308 -5.05 13.25 -2.68
C PHE A 308 -5.69 13.55 -4.04
N PHE A 309 -4.86 13.84 -5.04
CA PHE A 309 -5.31 14.07 -6.40
C PHE A 309 -4.25 13.66 -7.42
N ARG A 310 -4.72 13.18 -8.57
CA ARG A 310 -3.91 12.77 -9.72
C ARG A 310 -4.69 12.99 -11.01
N ASP A 311 -4.00 13.09 -12.14
CA ASP A 311 -4.63 13.23 -13.46
C ASP A 311 -3.98 12.28 -14.45
N LEU A 312 -4.74 11.33 -14.96
CA LEU A 312 -4.26 10.33 -15.91
C LEU A 312 -3.72 10.95 -17.20
N THR A 313 -4.25 12.11 -17.59
CA THR A 313 -3.83 12.84 -18.80
C THR A 313 -2.47 13.53 -18.60
N SER A 314 -2.06 13.82 -17.35
CA SER A 314 -0.77 14.44 -17.04
C SER A 314 0.42 13.54 -17.37
N MET A 315 0.19 12.23 -17.55
CA MET A 315 1.20 11.31 -18.08
C MET A 315 1.62 11.66 -19.50
N ARG A 316 0.72 12.24 -20.31
CA ARG A 316 0.94 12.52 -21.73
C ARG A 316 1.03 14.01 -22.05
N SER A 317 0.61 14.88 -21.15
CA SER A 317 0.53 16.32 -21.40
C SER A 317 1.00 17.14 -20.19
N ALA A 318 1.81 18.16 -20.45
CA ALA A 318 2.17 19.14 -19.43
C ALA A 318 0.91 19.84 -18.91
N SER A 319 0.74 19.85 -17.59
CA SER A 319 -0.54 20.14 -16.95
C SER A 319 -0.39 21.17 -15.85
N ARG A 320 -1.26 22.18 -15.84
CA ARG A 320 -1.38 23.18 -14.76
C ARG A 320 -2.55 22.79 -13.88
N PHE A 321 -2.28 22.40 -12.65
CA PHE A 321 -3.33 22.14 -11.67
C PHE A 321 -3.88 23.46 -11.14
N VAL A 322 -5.21 23.58 -11.11
CA VAL A 322 -5.92 24.76 -10.64
C VAL A 322 -6.85 24.33 -9.51
N ILE A 323 -6.40 24.54 -8.28
CA ILE A 323 -7.10 24.16 -7.05
C ILE A 323 -7.92 25.36 -6.59
N SER A 324 -9.25 25.24 -6.59
CA SER A 324 -10.14 26.30 -6.10
C SER A 324 -10.35 26.24 -4.58
N GLY A 325 -10.72 27.36 -3.96
CA GLY A 325 -11.03 27.44 -2.53
C GLY A 325 -9.82 27.35 -1.60
N ALA A 326 -8.60 27.58 -2.11
CA ALA A 326 -7.38 27.46 -1.32
C ALA A 326 -7.11 28.69 -0.43
N THR A 327 -6.53 28.46 0.74
CA THR A 327 -6.15 29.52 1.70
C THR A 327 -4.65 29.81 1.68
N GLU A 328 -4.22 30.77 2.52
CA GLU A 328 -2.81 31.13 2.64
C GLU A 328 -1.92 30.02 3.18
N ALA A 329 -2.48 29.24 4.10
CA ALA A 329 -1.76 28.20 4.82
C ALA A 329 -1.62 26.90 4.01
N MET A 330 -2.44 26.70 2.99
CA MET A 330 -2.46 25.45 2.24
C MET A 330 -1.19 25.25 1.42
N ILE A 331 -0.72 24.01 1.39
CA ILE A 331 0.45 23.58 0.61
C ILE A 331 0.09 22.37 -0.25
N VAL A 332 0.89 22.13 -1.29
CA VAL A 332 0.81 20.93 -2.10
C VAL A 332 2.10 20.15 -1.95
N LEU A 333 2.00 18.85 -1.64
CA LEU A 333 3.14 17.94 -1.71
C LEU A 333 2.99 17.01 -2.93
N ASP A 334 4.10 16.71 -3.58
CA ASP A 334 4.24 15.58 -4.49
C ASP A 334 4.60 14.34 -3.66
N VAL A 335 3.74 13.34 -3.72
CA VAL A 335 3.85 12.08 -2.97
C VAL A 335 4.02 10.88 -3.89
N THR A 336 4.32 11.12 -5.17
CA THR A 336 4.51 10.08 -6.20
C THR A 336 5.52 9.02 -5.75
N HIS A 337 6.56 9.43 -5.02
CA HIS A 337 7.55 8.52 -4.44
C HIS A 337 7.71 8.76 -2.94
N PRO A 338 7.57 7.73 -2.09
CA PRO A 338 7.45 7.91 -0.63
C PRO A 338 8.76 8.40 0.00
N GLN A 339 9.90 8.05 -0.58
CA GLN A 339 11.23 8.48 -0.11
C GLN A 339 11.69 9.80 -0.76
N ARG A 340 10.90 10.38 -1.67
CA ARG A 340 11.24 11.63 -2.39
C ARG A 340 10.07 12.61 -2.38
N VAL A 341 9.32 12.65 -1.28
CA VAL A 341 8.24 13.63 -1.09
C VAL A 341 8.83 15.03 -1.12
N SER A 342 8.18 15.92 -1.86
CA SER A 342 8.59 17.33 -2.01
C SER A 342 7.40 18.26 -1.97
N ARG A 343 7.63 19.51 -1.53
CA ARG A 343 6.66 20.59 -1.62
C ARG A 343 6.70 21.22 -3.00
N MET A 344 5.54 21.33 -3.65
CA MET A 344 5.43 22.05 -4.92
C MET A 344 5.50 23.56 -4.68
N ALA A 345 6.30 24.26 -5.48
CA ALA A 345 6.17 25.71 -5.60
C ALA A 345 4.79 26.03 -6.19
N THR A 346 4.04 26.91 -5.55
CA THR A 346 2.66 27.24 -5.96
C THR A 346 2.50 28.74 -6.11
N ARG A 347 1.55 29.15 -6.97
CA ARG A 347 1.14 30.54 -7.13
C ARG A 347 -0.33 30.66 -6.75
N ARG A 348 -0.66 31.69 -5.97
CA ARG A 348 -2.04 31.98 -5.59
C ARG A 348 -2.53 33.21 -6.33
N ASP A 349 -3.72 33.11 -6.91
CA ASP A 349 -4.49 34.23 -7.46
C ASP A 349 -5.91 34.16 -6.90
N GLY A 350 -6.26 35.09 -6.00
CA GLY A 350 -7.46 34.99 -5.18
C GLY A 350 -7.51 33.68 -4.38
N SER A 351 -8.56 32.88 -4.62
CA SER A 351 -8.72 31.54 -4.01
C SER A 351 -8.16 30.39 -4.86
N ALA A 352 -7.55 30.67 -6.01
CA ALA A 352 -6.97 29.66 -6.88
C ALA A 352 -5.50 29.43 -6.53
N LEU A 353 -5.16 28.20 -6.11
CA LEU A 353 -3.78 27.75 -5.94
C LEU A 353 -3.37 26.94 -7.16
N THR A 354 -2.26 27.33 -7.79
CA THR A 354 -1.83 26.77 -9.06
C THR A 354 -0.39 26.30 -9.04
N PHE A 355 -0.12 25.24 -9.79
CA PHE A 355 1.22 24.78 -10.11
C PHE A 355 1.23 23.96 -11.39
N SER A 356 2.38 23.87 -12.06
CA SER A 356 2.53 23.17 -13.33
C SER A 356 3.51 22.02 -13.25
N ILE A 357 3.26 20.98 -14.04
CA ILE A 357 4.15 19.83 -14.19
C ILE A 357 4.37 19.48 -15.68
N PRO A 358 5.53 18.92 -16.06
CA PRO A 358 5.70 18.36 -17.39
C PRO A 358 4.90 17.06 -17.54
N ALA A 359 4.76 16.58 -18.77
CA ALA A 359 4.28 15.22 -19.01
C ALA A 359 5.21 14.20 -18.33
N SER A 360 4.65 13.25 -17.57
CA SER A 360 5.42 12.32 -16.75
C SER A 360 5.67 10.94 -17.40
N GLY A 361 5.29 10.75 -18.66
CA GLY A 361 5.51 9.51 -19.39
C GLY A 361 4.69 8.35 -18.83
N ASP A 362 5.36 7.37 -18.22
CA ASP A 362 4.71 6.18 -17.65
C ASP A 362 4.45 6.26 -16.15
N THR A 363 4.89 7.34 -15.50
CA THR A 363 4.64 7.56 -14.07
C THR A 363 3.37 8.38 -13.88
N LEU A 364 2.34 7.81 -13.26
CA LEU A 364 1.22 8.60 -12.74
C LEU A 364 1.69 9.36 -11.51
N ARG A 365 1.66 10.70 -11.59
CA ARG A 365 2.03 11.57 -10.48
C ARG A 365 0.88 11.65 -9.48
N GLU A 366 1.21 11.57 -8.20
CA GLU A 366 0.26 11.74 -7.11
C GLU A 366 0.63 12.92 -6.24
N PHE A 367 -0.36 13.75 -5.94
CA PHE A 367 -0.22 14.95 -5.14
C PHE A 367 -1.20 14.93 -3.98
N VAL A 368 -0.88 15.73 -2.98
CA VAL A 368 -1.77 15.98 -1.85
C VAL A 368 -1.85 17.46 -1.56
N LEU A 369 -3.07 18.00 -1.56
CA LEU A 369 -3.37 19.32 -1.01
C LEU A 369 -3.50 19.16 0.50
N ILE A 370 -2.83 20.02 1.26
CA ILE A 370 -2.81 19.97 2.72
C ILE A 370 -3.32 21.31 3.27
N ASP A 371 -4.27 21.25 4.20
CA ASP A 371 -4.69 22.38 5.02
C ASP A 371 -4.15 22.20 6.45
N PRO A 372 -3.02 22.85 6.81
CA PRO A 372 -2.40 22.66 8.12
C PRO A 372 -3.24 23.22 9.28
N THR A 373 -4.33 23.95 9.01
CA THR A 373 -5.24 24.50 10.02
C THR A 373 -6.26 23.49 10.53
N LYS A 374 -6.42 22.36 9.82
CA LYS A 374 -7.36 21.29 10.16
C LYS A 374 -6.71 20.26 11.09
N THR A 375 -7.54 19.36 11.61
CA THR A 375 -7.08 18.24 12.45
C THR A 375 -6.61 17.09 11.58
N PHE A 376 -5.38 16.64 11.80
CA PHE A 376 -4.75 15.52 11.08
C PHE A 376 -4.85 14.24 11.89
N PRO A 377 -4.85 13.06 11.24
CA PRO A 377 -4.60 11.81 11.93
C PRO A 377 -3.20 11.84 12.57
N THR A 378 -3.11 11.30 13.78
CA THR A 378 -1.84 11.07 14.49
C THR A 378 -1.52 9.58 14.39
N PRO A 379 -0.26 9.20 14.07
CA PRO A 379 0.11 7.80 14.03
C PRO A 379 0.07 7.22 15.45
N GLU A 380 -0.38 5.97 15.60
CA GLU A 380 -0.44 5.33 16.90
C GLU A 380 0.96 4.98 17.38
N THR A 381 1.28 5.31 18.63
CA THR A 381 2.57 4.94 19.23
C THR A 381 2.54 3.47 19.66
N VAL A 382 3.40 2.64 19.06
CA VAL A 382 3.54 1.23 19.41
C VAL A 382 4.46 1.06 20.61
N GLY A 383 5.57 1.81 20.64
CA GLY A 383 6.50 1.81 21.77
C GLY A 383 7.96 1.98 21.37
N ALA A 384 8.85 1.98 22.36
CA ALA A 384 10.28 2.05 22.15
C ALA A 384 10.82 0.77 21.46
N VAL A 385 11.81 0.93 20.60
CA VAL A 385 12.51 -0.17 19.92
C VAL A 385 13.93 -0.23 20.44
N THR A 386 14.35 -1.40 20.89
CA THR A 386 15.74 -1.64 21.27
C THR A 386 16.64 -1.58 20.04
N ALA A 387 17.78 -0.90 20.17
CA ALA A 387 18.78 -0.83 19.13
C ALA A 387 19.24 -2.24 18.71
N GLN A 388 19.32 -2.47 17.41
CA GLN A 388 19.64 -3.78 16.82
C GLN A 388 20.36 -3.60 15.49
N ASN A 389 21.34 -4.46 15.22
CA ASN A 389 22.12 -4.41 13.99
C ASN A 389 22.18 -5.78 13.32
N LEU A 390 21.06 -6.19 12.71
CA LEU A 390 20.97 -7.48 12.04
C LEU A 390 21.88 -7.56 10.79
N HIS A 391 22.15 -6.43 10.13
CA HIS A 391 23.07 -6.35 8.99
C HIS A 391 24.53 -6.66 9.35
N ALA A 392 24.93 -6.41 10.60
CA ALA A 392 26.30 -6.69 11.07
C ALA A 392 26.47 -8.12 11.62
N LEU A 393 25.42 -8.94 11.59
CA LEU A 393 25.54 -10.34 11.98
C LEU A 393 26.49 -11.08 11.04
N PRO A 394 27.28 -12.04 11.55
CA PRO A 394 28.09 -12.88 10.69
C PRO A 394 27.19 -13.68 9.75
N GLN A 395 27.73 -14.01 8.57
CA GLN A 395 27.06 -14.90 7.63
C GLN A 395 26.60 -16.17 8.36
N THR A 396 25.32 -16.49 8.21
CA THR A 396 24.67 -17.62 8.87
C THR A 396 24.02 -18.50 7.80
N ASP A 397 24.21 -19.82 7.89
CA ASP A 397 23.67 -20.76 6.89
C ASP A 397 22.17 -21.05 7.08
N MET A 398 21.63 -20.84 8.29
CA MET A 398 20.24 -21.11 8.61
C MET A 398 19.70 -20.16 9.69
N VAL A 399 18.52 -19.60 9.44
CA VAL A 399 17.75 -18.82 10.42
C VAL A 399 16.48 -19.60 10.78
N ILE A 400 16.22 -19.76 12.07
CA ILE A 400 14.97 -20.36 12.58
C ILE A 400 14.15 -19.23 13.20
N LEU A 401 12.98 -18.96 12.62
CA LEU A 401 12.01 -18.00 13.17
C LEU A 401 10.97 -18.76 13.97
N SER A 402 10.73 -18.33 15.21
CA SER A 402 9.81 -19.01 16.12
C SER A 402 9.01 -18.03 16.97
N PRO A 403 7.69 -18.22 17.14
CA PRO A 403 6.93 -17.56 18.18
C PRO A 403 7.53 -17.87 19.56
N PRO A 404 7.43 -16.96 20.55
CA PRO A 404 7.97 -17.19 21.90
C PRO A 404 7.52 -18.51 22.53
N ALA A 405 6.28 -18.94 22.26
CA ALA A 405 5.71 -20.19 22.77
C ALA A 405 6.43 -21.46 22.29
N PHE A 406 7.16 -21.40 21.17
CA PHE A 406 7.90 -22.52 20.58
C PHE A 406 9.41 -22.28 20.58
N LEU A 407 9.89 -21.30 21.35
CA LEU A 407 11.31 -20.94 21.37
C LEU A 407 12.19 -22.11 21.86
N SER A 408 11.71 -22.87 22.84
CA SER A 408 12.49 -23.98 23.40
C SER A 408 12.68 -25.12 22.39
N GLU A 409 11.66 -25.37 21.57
CA GLU A 409 11.61 -26.37 20.51
C GLU A 409 12.45 -25.94 19.32
N ALA A 410 12.39 -24.65 18.98
CA ALA A 410 13.25 -24.05 17.96
C ALA A 410 14.72 -24.11 18.37
N GLU A 411 15.08 -23.82 19.62
CA GLU A 411 16.45 -23.98 20.11
C GLU A 411 16.89 -25.45 20.16
N ARG A 412 15.99 -26.36 20.52
CA ARG A 412 16.27 -27.80 20.44
C ARG A 412 16.56 -28.24 19.01
N LEU A 413 15.82 -27.72 18.03
CA LEU A 413 16.06 -27.94 16.61
C LEU A 413 17.40 -27.32 16.19
N ALA A 414 17.66 -26.06 16.54
CA ALA A 414 18.91 -25.36 16.25
C ALA A 414 20.13 -26.10 16.80
N ALA A 415 20.05 -26.62 18.04
CA ALA A 415 21.13 -27.42 18.64
C ALA A 415 21.45 -28.69 17.84
N LYS A 416 20.44 -29.32 17.22
CA LYS A 416 20.64 -30.47 16.34
C LYS A 416 21.41 -30.07 15.08
N HIS A 417 21.02 -28.97 14.44
CA HIS A 417 21.71 -28.45 13.25
C HIS A 417 23.14 -27.96 13.54
N ARG A 418 23.40 -27.43 14.75
CA ARG A 418 24.75 -27.04 15.20
C ARG A 418 25.67 -28.24 15.40
N THR A 419 25.13 -29.40 15.82
CA THR A 419 25.93 -30.58 16.20
C THR A 419 26.03 -31.65 15.11
N LYS A 420 25.13 -31.63 14.12
CA LYS A 420 25.17 -32.52 12.96
C LYS A 420 25.21 -31.66 11.70
N ARG A 421 26.22 -31.86 10.85
CA ARG A 421 26.16 -31.41 9.46
C ARG A 421 24.96 -32.11 8.82
N ASP A 422 23.97 -31.35 8.40
CA ASP A 422 22.93 -31.89 7.55
C ASP A 422 23.58 -32.32 6.24
N SER A 423 23.46 -33.60 5.91
CA SER A 423 23.82 -34.10 4.60
C SER A 423 22.82 -33.51 3.61
N ILE A 424 23.28 -32.63 2.71
CA ILE A 424 22.54 -32.23 1.51
C ILE A 424 22.68 -33.32 0.46
#